data_AF-A0A645EQ31-F1
#
_entry.id   AF-A0A645EQ31-F1
#
_cell.length_a   1.000
_cell.length_b   1.000
_cell.length_c   1.000
_cell.angle_alpha   90.00
_cell.angle_beta   90.00
_cell.angle_gamma   90.00
#
_symmetry.space_group_name_H-M   'P 1'
#
loop_
_entity.id
_entity.type
_entity.pdbx_description
1 polymer ?
#
loop_
_entity_poly.entity_id
_entity_poly.type
_entity_poly.pdbx_seq_one_letter_code
_entity_poly.pdbx_strand_id
1 'polypeptide(L)' 'MQYSGQWVNSWFWRTKQQKEIDYLEEKDGLLSAYEFKWNQTAKYRQPKLFKETYPDAGFKIIHKDNPEDFLL' A
#
# COMPACT_ATOMS: atom_id res chain seq x y z
N MET A 1 -12.53 13.34 21.43
CA MET A 1 -12.93 12.52 20.27
C MET A 1 -11.87 11.43 20.15
N GLN A 2 -12.21 10.21 20.53
CA GLN A 2 -11.25 9.12 20.59
C GLN A 2 -11.07 8.60 19.17
N TYR A 3 -9.95 8.94 18.54
CA TYR A 3 -9.52 8.26 17.32
C TYR A 3 -9.39 6.78 17.70
N SER A 4 -10.27 5.94 17.15
CA SER A 4 -10.25 4.51 17.37
C SER A 4 -8.88 3.98 17.01
N GLY A 5 -8.09 3.66 18.03
CA GLY A 5 -6.72 3.16 17.94
C GLY A 5 -6.67 1.80 17.28
N GLN A 6 -6.82 1.79 15.96
CA GLN A 6 -6.35 0.71 15.11
C GLN A 6 -4.81 0.79 15.19
N TRP A 7 -4.21 -0.03 16.05
CA TRP A 7 -2.75 -0.20 16.08
C TRP A 7 -2.36 -0.96 14.81
N VAL A 8 -2.14 -0.20 13.76
CA VAL A 8 -1.59 -0.69 12.50
C VAL A 8 -0.13 -0.26 12.45
N ASN A 9 0.71 -1.17 11.99
CA ASN A 9 2.11 -0.84 11.75
C ASN A 9 2.23 -0.26 10.34
N SER A 10 2.76 0.95 10.22
CA SER A 10 2.91 1.62 8.93
C SER A 10 4.39 1.79 8.55
N TRP A 11 4.72 1.47 7.30
CA TRP A 11 6.08 1.60 6.77
C TRP A 11 6.12 2.15 5.35
N PHE A 12 7.30 2.64 4.97
CA PHE A 12 7.65 2.97 3.59
C PHE A 12 8.57 1.89 3.04
N TRP A 13 8.28 1.38 1.85
CA TRP A 13 9.10 0.34 1.25
C TRP A 13 9.92 0.92 0.10
N ARG A 14 11.24 0.74 0.17
CA ARG A 14 12.16 1.08 -0.90
C ARG A 14 13.24 0.03 -1.04
N THR A 15 13.75 -0.13 -2.25
CA THR A 15 14.83 -1.08 -2.55
C THR A 15 16.06 -0.38 -3.09
N LYS A 16 17.20 -1.08 -3.03
CA LYS A 16 18.46 -0.63 -3.65
C LYS A 16 18.35 -0.44 -5.17
N GLN A 17 17.38 -1.09 -5.81
CA GLN A 17 17.08 -0.98 -7.24
C GLN A 17 16.09 0.17 -7.55
N GLN A 18 15.90 1.10 -6.61
CA GLN A 18 15.00 2.26 -6.74
C GLN A 18 13.55 1.86 -7.09
N LYS A 19 13.09 0.70 -6.58
CA LYS A 19 11.66 0.38 -6.51
C LYS A 19 11.13 0.85 -5.19
N GLU A 20 9.96 1.47 -5.23
CA GLU A 20 9.34 2.15 -4.10
C GLU A 20 7.86 1.81 -4.09
N ILE A 21 7.30 1.69 -2.89
CA ILE A 21 5.86 1.65 -2.64
C ILE A 21 5.58 2.73 -1.61
N ASP A 22 4.61 3.60 -1.92
CA ASP A 22 4.34 4.81 -1.12
C ASP A 22 3.95 4.48 0.32
N TYR A 23 3.19 3.43 0.57
CA TYR A 23 2.71 3.11 1.91
C TYR A 23 2.44 1.62 2.10
N LEU A 24 2.91 1.07 3.21
CA LEU A 24 2.59 -0.28 3.66
C LEU A 24 1.94 -0.19 5.03
N GLU A 25 0.91 -0.99 5.24
CA GLU A 25 0.22 -1.15 6.51
C GLU A 25 0.16 -2.64 6.87
N GLU A 26 0.50 -3.00 8.09
CA GLU A 26 0.22 -4.32 8.65
C GLU A 26 -0.79 -4.21 9.79
N LYS A 27 -1.83 -5.03 9.69
CA LYS A 27 -2.89 -5.14 10.66
C LYS A 27 -3.25 -6.61 10.84
N ASP A 28 -3.26 -7.08 12.09
CA ASP A 28 -3.58 -8.48 12.44
C ASP A 28 -2.71 -9.51 11.67
N GLY A 29 -1.46 -9.15 11.34
CA GLY A 29 -0.53 -9.99 10.57
C GLY A 29 -0.76 -10.00 9.05
N LEU A 30 -1.72 -9.22 8.55
CA LEU A 30 -1.97 -9.02 7.13
C LEU A 30 -1.28 -7.74 6.66
N LEU A 31 -0.39 -7.90 5.68
CA LEU A 31 0.33 -6.79 5.06
C LEU A 31 -0.44 -6.27 3.84
N SER A 32 -0.68 -4.97 3.79
CA SER A 32 -1.33 -4.28 2.67
C SER A 32 -0.43 -3.16 2.17
N ALA A 33 -0.20 -3.14 0.86
CA ALA A 33 0.58 -2.12 0.18
C ALA A 33 -0.33 -1.21 -0.63
N TYR A 34 -0.07 0.08 -0.55
CA TYR A 34 -0.83 1.14 -1.19
C TYR A 34 0.12 2.04 -1.99
N GLU A 35 -0.24 2.26 -3.24
CA GLU A 35 0.46 3.19 -4.12
C GLU A 35 -0.51 4.33 -4.49
N PHE A 36 -0.09 5.57 -4.28
CA PHE A 36 -0.94 6.73 -4.58
C PHE A 36 -0.64 7.26 -5.98
N LYS A 37 -1.69 7.39 -6.79
CA LYS A 37 -1.61 7.91 -8.16
C LYS A 37 -2.71 8.93 -8.39
N TRP A 38 -2.32 10.11 -8.89
CA TRP A 38 -3.28 11.16 -9.21
C TRP A 38 -4.16 10.83 -10.44
N ASN A 39 -3.61 10.07 -11.38
CA ASN A 39 -4.31 9.65 -12.60
C ASN A 39 -4.80 8.20 -12.46
N GLN A 40 -6.11 7.99 -12.58
CA GLN A 40 -6.75 6.67 -12.58
C GLN A 40 -6.23 5.72 -13.68
N THR A 41 -5.79 6.27 -14.81
CA THR A 41 -5.26 5.50 -15.94
C THR A 41 -3.76 5.23 -15.83
N ALA A 42 -3.12 5.69 -14.74
CA ALA A 42 -1.71 5.45 -14.52
C ALA A 42 -1.47 3.94 -14.42
N LYS A 43 -0.81 3.40 -15.44
CA LYS A 43 -0.35 2.01 -15.44
C LYS A 43 0.82 1.89 -14.47
N TYR A 44 0.51 1.64 -13.20
CA TYR A 44 1.50 1.23 -12.23
C TYR A 44 1.51 -0.29 -12.13
N ARG A 45 2.70 -0.88 -12.23
CA ARG A 45 2.89 -2.32 -12.08
C ARG A 45 3.55 -2.57 -10.74
N GLN A 46 2.88 -3.32 -9.88
CA GLN A 46 3.45 -3.73 -8.60
C GLN A 46 4.87 -4.29 -8.80
N PRO A 47 5.85 -3.91 -7.95
CA PRO A 47 7.19 -4.46 -8.04
C PRO A 47 7.14 -5.98 -7.90
N LYS A 48 7.70 -6.71 -8.88
CA LYS A 48 7.74 -8.19 -8.83
C LYS A 48 8.39 -8.67 -7.53
N LEU A 49 9.49 -8.03 -7.16
CA LEU A 49 10.20 -8.29 -5.91
C LEU A 49 9.29 -8.17 -4.67
N PHE A 50 8.38 -7.20 -4.63
CA PHE A 50 7.44 -7.08 -3.52
C PHE A 50 6.48 -8.27 -3.48
N LYS A 51 5.88 -8.62 -4.63
CA LYS A 51 4.99 -9.79 -4.74
C LYS A 51 5.70 -11.11 -4.41
N GLU A 52 6.98 -11.24 -4.76
CA GLU A 52 7.78 -12.43 -4.45
C GLU A 52 8.19 -12.50 -2.97
N THR A 53 8.47 -11.36 -2.34
CA THR A 53 8.84 -11.29 -0.92
C THR A 53 7.63 -11.44 -0.01
N TYR A 54 6.49 -10.88 -0.41
CA TYR A 54 5.23 -10.88 0.35
C TYR A 54 4.08 -11.39 -0.53
N PRO A 55 4.03 -12.70 -0.82
CA PRO A 55 3.04 -13.26 -1.74
C PRO A 55 1.60 -13.16 -1.22
N ASP A 56 1.42 -13.08 0.10
CA ASP A 56 0.13 -12.95 0.76
C ASP A 56 -0.28 -11.47 0.96
N ALA A 57 0.62 -10.52 0.67
CA ALA A 57 0.32 -9.11 0.86
C ALA A 57 -0.66 -8.59 -0.19
N GLY A 58 -1.64 -7.82 0.26
CA GLY A 58 -2.52 -7.06 -0.62
C GLY A 58 -1.75 -5.94 -1.32
N PHE A 59 -2.11 -5.63 -2.57
CA PHE A 59 -1.59 -4.46 -3.28
C PHE A 59 -2.72 -3.68 -3.93
N LYS A 60 -2.86 -2.41 -3.56
CA LYS A 60 -3.91 -1.50 -4.00
C LYS A 60 -3.32 -0.22 -4.57
N ILE A 61 -3.96 0.31 -5.62
CA ILE A 61 -3.59 1.60 -6.20
C ILE A 61 -4.70 2.58 -5.85
N ILE A 62 -4.36 3.58 -5.06
CA ILE A 62 -5.29 4.59 -4.60
C ILE A 62 -5.19 5.80 -5.52
N HIS A 63 -6.33 6.21 -6.04
CA HIS A 63 -6.46 7.42 -6.85
C HIS A 63 -7.60 8.28 -6.34
N LYS A 64 -7.70 9.50 -6.85
CA LYS A 64 -8.69 10.49 -6.39
C LYS A 64 -10.14 10.01 -6.48
N ASP A 65 -10.42 9.13 -7.43
CA ASP A 65 -11.74 8.55 -7.67
C ASP A 65 -12.04 7.34 -6.75
N ASN A 66 -11.03 6.79 -6.08
CA ASN A 66 -11.18 5.66 -5.15
C ASN A 66 -10.47 5.90 -3.81
N PRO A 67 -10.78 7.02 -3.11
CA PRO A 67 -10.17 7.31 -1.81
C PRO A 67 -10.70 6.38 -0.71
N GLU A 68 -11.89 5.81 -0.90
CA GLU A 68 -12.53 4.89 0.04
C GLU A 68 -11.72 3.60 0.24
N ASP A 69 -11.00 3.13 -0.77
CA ASP A 69 -10.18 1.91 -0.70
C ASP A 69 -8.97 2.02 0.25
N PHE A 70 -8.65 3.25 0.69
CA PHE A 70 -7.68 3.54 1.74
C PHE A 70 -8.33 3.81 3.11
N LEU A 71 -9.59 4.23 3.15
CA LEU A 71 -10.26 4.70 4.38
C LEU A 71 -11.05 3.60 5.11
N LEU A 72 -11.17 2.41 4.51
CA LEU A 72 -11.96 1.26 5.02
C LEU A 72 -11.05 0.17 5.61
#